data_AF-A0A1H5EXH7-F1
#
_entry.id   AF-A0A1H5EXH7-F1
#
_cell.length_a   1.000
_cell.length_b   1.000
_cell.length_c   1.000
_cell.angle_alpha   90.00
_cell.angle_beta   90.00
_cell.angle_gamma   90.00
#
_symmetry.space_group_name_H-M   'P 1'
#
loop_
_entity.id
_entity.type
_entity.pdbx_description
1 polymer ?
#
loop_
_entity_poly.entity_id
_entity_poly.type
_entity_poly.pdbx_seq_one_letter_code
_entity_poly.pdbx_strand_id
1 'polypeptide(L)'
;MAEREHLSRSRWNRTSVHSVVTTLDRLESAISDYGGIRHIARVDQTSVARTGGARVAPAEVLIIENPALVAQVASVDLELLVDLPIRVHVWQAPGGRTRVRTAQPSQIAASSDHPTVRQVRHAIETILGAWLDFAVSDAEQVDLPAQSGETGELGEGRREMVLPDSSSPRELAARFHPNFNSRRLDRNGERTAEDVVVNSNGVHVYGRDSFVQRLSRYETPFPGLQLRDRIIIEDDRSAAVLYVLQGAHGGPFAGIDATGNQVEAYSGEIFDFNEQGLLAHLLTVTHLGHLKEQVHGHREVSDHEQVTLLPVVPVSAAMGESVTAAARSLYDCEGGDSGTPVIDPETIVILDGTPERGPKAWKARLDAWQTALPDLVVTVERVLADGNRRVVSLLARGTHRGPYAIGGEEPLPPTEKFVEFRMMDFLEFSEAGRLVEVVSIYNTHDIRDQLT
;
A
#
# COMPACT_ATOMS: atom_id res chain seq x y z
N MET A 1 -18.25 -21.52 36.74
CA MET A 1 -16.77 -21.42 36.85
C MET A 1 -16.07 -21.91 35.58
N ALA A 2 -16.52 -23.01 34.96
CA ALA A 2 -15.97 -23.54 33.69
C ALA A 2 -16.10 -22.58 32.48
N GLU A 3 -17.12 -21.73 32.43
CA GLU A 3 -17.37 -20.81 31.31
C GLU A 3 -16.38 -19.61 31.27
N ARG A 4 -15.80 -19.24 32.43
CA ARG A 4 -14.77 -18.20 32.52
C ARG A 4 -13.38 -18.69 32.10
N GLU A 5 -13.12 -19.99 32.14
CA GLU A 5 -11.87 -20.58 31.67
C GLU A 5 -11.87 -20.78 30.15
N HIS A 6 -13.03 -21.02 29.53
CA HIS A 6 -13.12 -21.16 28.07
C HIS A 6 -12.95 -19.81 27.33
N LEU A 7 -13.36 -18.70 27.95
CA LEU A 7 -13.13 -17.33 27.47
C LEU A 7 -11.64 -16.90 27.50
N SER A 8 -10.75 -17.71 28.09
CA SER A 8 -9.33 -17.37 28.22
C SER A 8 -8.47 -17.71 26.99
N ARG A 9 -9.05 -18.32 25.93
CA ARG A 9 -8.32 -18.76 24.73
C ARG A 9 -8.97 -18.33 23.40
N SER A 10 -9.70 -17.22 23.35
CA SER A 10 -10.16 -16.69 22.05
C SER A 10 -9.11 -15.72 21.47
N ARG A 11 -8.96 -15.72 20.13
CA ARG A 11 -8.15 -14.76 19.36
C ARG A 11 -8.52 -13.28 19.65
N TRP A 12 -9.62 -13.04 20.36
CA TRP A 12 -10.19 -11.72 20.64
C TRP A 12 -10.03 -11.29 22.10
N ASN A 13 -9.30 -12.09 22.91
CA ASN A 13 -8.87 -11.75 24.26
C ASN A 13 -7.35 -11.89 24.35
N ARG A 14 -6.66 -10.82 24.76
CA ARG A 14 -5.20 -10.81 24.96
C ARG A 14 -4.83 -10.26 26.33
N THR A 15 -3.60 -10.58 26.72
CA THR A 15 -2.93 -9.94 27.85
C THR A 15 -1.78 -9.15 27.28
N SER A 16 -1.72 -7.86 27.58
CA SER A 16 -0.59 -7.01 27.20
C SER A 16 0.41 -6.94 28.35
N VAL A 17 1.68 -6.93 27.96
CA VAL A 17 2.82 -6.59 28.83
C VAL A 17 2.90 -5.09 29.13
N HIS A 18 2.22 -4.27 28.33
CA HIS A 18 2.23 -2.80 28.42
C HIS A 18 1.12 -2.25 29.32
N SER A 19 1.19 -0.96 29.63
CA SER A 19 0.11 -0.23 30.30
C SER A 19 -1.12 -0.07 29.39
N VAL A 20 -2.30 0.21 29.96
CA VAL A 20 -3.53 0.45 29.18
C VAL A 20 -3.33 1.52 28.10
N VAL A 21 -2.71 2.64 28.46
CA VAL A 21 -2.44 3.77 27.56
C VAL A 21 -1.51 3.31 26.43
N THR A 22 -0.37 2.73 26.79
CA THR A 22 0.65 2.28 25.84
C THR A 22 0.12 1.20 24.89
N THR A 23 -0.70 0.26 25.36
CA THR A 23 -1.32 -0.76 24.51
C THR A 23 -2.24 -0.11 23.46
N LEU A 24 -3.00 0.91 23.84
CA LEU A 24 -3.87 1.63 22.90
C LEU A 24 -3.08 2.50 21.93
N ASP A 25 -2.04 3.20 22.38
CA ASP A 25 -1.17 4.00 21.50
C ASP A 25 -0.56 3.11 20.40
N ARG A 26 -0.08 1.92 20.78
CA ARG A 26 0.46 0.92 19.83
C ARG A 26 -0.61 0.41 18.87
N LEU A 27 -1.82 0.15 19.36
CA LEU A 27 -2.93 -0.28 18.52
C LEU A 27 -3.31 0.81 17.51
N GLU A 28 -3.38 2.07 17.95
CA GLU A 28 -3.66 3.22 17.10
C GLU A 28 -2.59 3.43 16.03
N SER A 29 -1.32 3.23 16.36
CA SER A 29 -0.22 3.23 15.38
C SER A 29 -0.44 2.15 14.31
N ALA A 30 -0.66 0.90 14.72
CA ALA A 30 -0.85 -0.22 13.79
C ALA A 30 -2.07 -0.04 12.86
N ILE A 31 -3.12 0.63 13.35
CA ILE A 31 -4.31 0.97 12.57
C ILE A 31 -4.02 2.13 11.60
N SER A 32 -3.27 3.13 12.05
CA SER A 32 -2.90 4.30 11.22
C SER A 32 -2.01 3.91 10.05
N ASP A 33 -1.07 2.99 10.27
CA ASP A 33 -0.14 2.48 9.25
C ASP A 33 -0.85 1.71 8.12
N TYR A 34 -2.03 1.16 8.39
CA TYR A 34 -2.82 0.41 7.42
C TYR A 34 -3.67 1.31 6.49
N GLY A 35 -4.10 2.49 6.95
CA GLY A 35 -4.92 3.43 6.17
C GLY A 35 -6.38 3.00 5.98
N GLY A 36 -7.27 3.93 5.64
CA GLY A 36 -8.69 3.62 5.37
C GLY A 36 -9.55 3.22 6.59
N ILE A 37 -8.99 3.23 7.79
CA ILE A 37 -9.71 3.03 9.06
C ILE A 37 -9.87 4.37 9.76
N ARG A 38 -11.10 4.74 10.10
CA ARG A 38 -11.42 5.94 10.88
C ARG A 38 -11.29 5.65 12.37
N HIS A 39 -10.58 6.53 13.07
CA HIS A 39 -10.62 6.64 14.52
C HIS A 39 -11.88 7.43 14.89
N ILE A 40 -12.90 6.75 15.40
CA ILE A 40 -14.17 7.37 15.75
C ILE A 40 -14.05 8.06 17.11
N ALA A 41 -13.51 7.35 18.10
CA ALA A 41 -13.27 7.90 19.43
C ALA A 41 -12.30 7.03 20.23
N ARG A 42 -11.61 7.65 21.18
CA ARG A 42 -10.93 6.99 22.28
C ARG A 42 -11.54 7.50 23.60
N VAL A 43 -12.02 6.58 24.42
CA VAL A 43 -12.84 6.90 25.60
C VAL A 43 -12.17 6.40 26.87
N ASP A 44 -11.82 7.32 27.78
CA ASP A 44 -11.33 6.99 29.12
C ASP A 44 -12.47 6.55 30.05
N GLN A 45 -12.66 5.24 30.13
CA GLN A 45 -13.67 4.62 30.98
C GLN A 45 -13.35 4.76 32.48
N THR A 46 -12.07 4.98 32.84
CA THR A 46 -11.67 5.26 34.22
C THR A 46 -12.29 6.57 34.68
N SER A 47 -12.21 7.61 33.85
CA SER A 47 -12.78 8.92 34.15
C SER A 47 -14.32 8.88 34.09
N VAL A 48 -14.91 8.14 33.16
CA VAL A 48 -16.37 7.92 33.12
C VAL A 48 -16.88 7.19 34.37
N ALA A 49 -16.20 6.14 34.83
CA ALA A 49 -16.60 5.46 36.06
C ALA A 49 -16.50 6.38 37.29
N ARG A 50 -15.50 7.27 37.31
CA ARG A 50 -15.30 8.26 38.38
C ARG A 50 -16.43 9.28 38.45
N THR A 51 -16.98 9.73 37.32
CA THR A 51 -18.15 10.62 37.33
C THR A 51 -19.39 9.92 37.90
N GLY A 52 -19.49 8.59 37.74
CA GLY A 52 -20.49 7.74 38.39
C GLY A 52 -20.18 7.36 39.85
N GLY A 53 -19.12 7.91 40.45
CA GLY A 53 -18.74 7.66 41.85
C GLY A 53 -17.92 6.38 42.09
N ALA A 54 -17.58 5.62 41.05
CA ALA A 54 -16.77 4.41 41.17
C ALA A 54 -15.27 4.70 41.00
N ARG A 55 -14.43 4.08 41.83
CA ARG A 55 -12.98 4.04 41.63
C ARG A 55 -12.60 2.70 41.03
N VAL A 56 -12.18 2.71 39.76
CA VAL A 56 -11.77 1.52 39.00
C VAL A 56 -10.31 1.63 38.60
N ALA A 57 -9.69 0.49 38.28
CA ALA A 57 -8.38 0.45 37.66
C ALA A 57 -8.43 1.08 36.25
N PRO A 58 -7.29 1.51 35.66
CA PRO A 58 -7.24 2.09 34.33
C PRO A 58 -8.00 1.26 33.30
N ALA A 59 -8.87 1.92 32.54
CA ALA A 59 -9.68 1.31 31.49
C ALA A 59 -9.99 2.32 30.40
N GLU A 60 -9.78 1.94 29.15
CA GLU A 60 -10.04 2.75 27.97
C GLU A 60 -10.68 1.91 26.86
N VAL A 61 -11.37 2.58 25.93
CA VAL A 61 -11.98 1.96 24.76
C VAL A 61 -11.61 2.74 23.51
N LEU A 62 -11.07 2.04 22.51
CA LEU A 62 -10.87 2.56 21.18
C LEU A 62 -12.03 2.12 20.27
N ILE A 63 -12.60 3.08 19.55
CA ILE A 63 -13.72 2.89 18.63
C ILE A 63 -13.23 3.20 17.22
N ILE A 64 -13.27 2.20 16.34
CA ILE A 64 -12.75 2.29 14.98
C ILE A 64 -13.75 1.77 13.96
N GLU A 65 -13.60 2.23 12.72
CA GLU A 65 -14.52 1.88 11.65
C GLU A 65 -13.86 1.97 10.28
N ASN A 66 -14.16 1.02 9.39
CA ASN A 66 -13.78 1.12 7.99
C ASN A 66 -15.00 1.58 7.18
N PRO A 67 -15.01 2.81 6.62
CA PRO A 67 -16.17 3.34 5.90
C PRO A 67 -16.60 2.47 4.71
N ALA A 68 -15.65 1.84 4.02
CA ALA A 68 -15.96 0.97 2.88
C ALA A 68 -16.63 -0.34 3.32
N LEU A 69 -16.23 -0.91 4.46
CA LEU A 69 -16.90 -2.09 5.02
C LEU A 69 -18.29 -1.75 5.58
N VAL A 70 -18.44 -0.57 6.19
CA VAL A 70 -19.75 -0.06 6.64
C VAL A 70 -20.70 0.07 5.46
N ALA A 71 -20.27 0.70 4.36
CA ALA A 71 -21.08 0.85 3.16
C ALA A 71 -21.52 -0.52 2.59
N GLN A 72 -20.63 -1.52 2.62
CA GLN A 72 -20.95 -2.89 2.20
C GLN A 72 -22.03 -3.52 3.07
N VAL A 73 -21.94 -3.42 4.40
CA VAL A 73 -22.98 -3.98 5.30
C VAL A 73 -24.29 -3.19 5.15
N ALA A 74 -24.22 -1.86 5.11
CA ALA A 74 -25.36 -0.97 4.95
C ALA A 74 -26.15 -1.24 3.65
N SER A 75 -25.46 -1.61 2.57
CA SER A 75 -26.11 -1.94 1.29
C SER A 75 -26.89 -3.25 1.31
N VAL A 76 -26.62 -4.13 2.29
CA VAL A 76 -27.40 -5.35 2.52
C VAL A 76 -28.62 -5.01 3.37
N ASP A 77 -28.40 -4.45 4.56
CA ASP A 77 -29.44 -4.02 5.49
C ASP A 77 -28.83 -3.10 6.55
N LEU A 78 -29.44 -1.94 6.79
CA LEU A 78 -28.98 -0.97 7.76
C LEU A 78 -29.09 -1.48 9.21
N GLU A 79 -30.02 -2.38 9.53
CA GLU A 79 -30.12 -2.96 10.88
C GLU A 79 -28.87 -3.77 11.26
N LEU A 80 -28.15 -4.29 10.26
CA LEU A 80 -26.91 -5.05 10.47
C LEU A 80 -25.74 -4.17 10.92
N LEU A 81 -25.86 -2.85 10.84
CA LEU A 81 -24.85 -1.92 11.35
C LEU A 81 -24.79 -1.85 12.89
N VAL A 82 -25.75 -2.46 13.61
CA VAL A 82 -25.80 -2.42 15.09
C VAL A 82 -24.53 -2.93 15.78
N ASP A 83 -23.80 -3.84 15.12
CA ASP A 83 -22.55 -4.42 15.63
C ASP A 83 -21.31 -3.58 15.28
N LEU A 84 -21.48 -2.54 14.46
CA LEU A 84 -20.48 -1.53 14.13
C LEU A 84 -20.78 -0.22 14.88
N PRO A 85 -19.78 0.63 15.15
CA PRO A 85 -18.34 0.46 14.90
C PRO A 85 -17.67 -0.57 15.84
N ILE A 86 -16.48 -1.03 15.47
CA ILE A 86 -15.69 -1.98 16.28
C ILE A 86 -15.20 -1.28 17.54
N ARG A 87 -15.29 -1.99 18.67
CA ARG A 87 -14.86 -1.51 19.99
C ARG A 87 -13.79 -2.42 20.57
N VAL A 88 -12.60 -1.87 20.77
CA VAL A 88 -11.50 -2.55 21.46
C VAL A 88 -11.38 -2.00 22.88
N HIS A 89 -11.65 -2.85 23.86
CA HIS A 89 -11.57 -2.53 25.27
C HIS A 89 -10.21 -2.92 25.83
N VAL A 90 -9.55 -1.99 26.52
CA VAL A 90 -8.27 -2.22 27.19
C VAL A 90 -8.40 -1.82 28.66
N TRP A 91 -8.06 -2.72 29.59
CA TRP A 91 -8.18 -2.42 31.03
C TRP A 91 -7.14 -3.16 31.86
N GLN A 92 -6.82 -2.61 33.02
CA GLN A 92 -5.99 -3.29 34.00
C GLN A 92 -6.84 -4.25 34.84
N ALA A 93 -6.51 -5.55 34.78
CA ALA A 93 -7.17 -6.58 35.57
C ALA A 93 -6.58 -6.71 36.99
N PRO A 94 -7.28 -7.39 37.91
CA PRO A 94 -6.72 -7.75 39.21
C PRO A 94 -5.37 -8.48 39.07
N GLY A 95 -4.36 -8.03 39.80
CA GLY A 95 -2.98 -8.50 39.65
C GLY A 95 -2.12 -7.64 38.71
N GLY A 96 -2.63 -6.49 38.25
CA GLY A 96 -1.84 -5.45 37.57
C GLY A 96 -1.65 -5.65 36.07
N ARG A 97 -2.06 -6.81 35.52
CA ARG A 97 -1.92 -7.14 34.09
C ARG A 97 -2.93 -6.39 33.23
N THR A 98 -2.49 -5.86 32.10
CA THR A 98 -3.36 -5.23 31.09
C THR A 98 -4.04 -6.30 30.24
N ARG A 99 -5.34 -6.16 30.02
CA ARG A 99 -6.17 -7.05 29.20
C ARG A 99 -6.74 -6.28 28.04
N VAL A 100 -6.78 -6.91 26.88
CA VAL A 100 -7.40 -6.39 25.67
C VAL A 100 -8.53 -7.33 25.25
N ARG A 101 -9.68 -6.77 24.89
CA ARG A 101 -10.82 -7.52 24.36
C ARG A 101 -11.57 -6.74 23.31
N THR A 102 -11.94 -7.43 22.23
CA THR A 102 -12.93 -6.96 21.25
C THR A 102 -14.07 -7.97 21.15
N ALA A 103 -15.22 -7.54 20.62
CA ALA A 103 -16.23 -8.46 20.15
C ALA A 103 -15.64 -9.37 19.06
N GLN A 104 -16.09 -10.63 19.00
CA GLN A 104 -15.59 -11.54 17.97
C GLN A 104 -16.14 -11.08 16.61
N PRO A 105 -15.33 -10.90 15.57
CA PRO A 105 -15.86 -10.38 14.31
C PRO A 105 -16.84 -11.34 13.62
N SER A 106 -16.79 -12.64 13.91
CA SER A 106 -17.84 -13.61 13.57
C SER A 106 -19.24 -13.22 14.07
N GLN A 107 -19.35 -12.40 15.12
CA GLN A 107 -20.61 -11.92 15.68
C GLN A 107 -21.15 -10.67 14.97
N ILE A 108 -20.34 -9.98 14.17
CA ILE A 108 -20.76 -8.76 13.47
C ILE A 108 -21.85 -9.11 12.47
N ALA A 109 -23.04 -8.54 12.60
CA ALA A 109 -24.20 -8.79 11.76
C ALA A 109 -24.59 -10.28 11.72
N ALA A 110 -24.38 -11.04 12.80
CA ALA A 110 -24.54 -12.50 12.87
C ALA A 110 -25.93 -13.01 12.44
N SER A 111 -26.95 -12.15 12.47
CA SER A 111 -28.30 -12.45 11.99
C SER A 111 -28.40 -12.65 10.47
N SER A 112 -27.36 -12.27 9.70
CA SER A 112 -27.35 -12.36 8.24
C SER A 112 -26.30 -13.34 7.72
N ASP A 113 -26.70 -14.26 6.86
CA ASP A 113 -25.78 -15.12 6.08
C ASP A 113 -25.56 -14.57 4.66
N HIS A 114 -25.71 -13.26 4.45
CA HIS A 114 -25.43 -12.67 3.15
C HIS A 114 -23.93 -12.82 2.78
N PRO A 115 -23.57 -13.19 1.54
CA PRO A 115 -22.17 -13.36 1.13
C PRO A 115 -21.28 -12.15 1.43
N THR A 116 -21.76 -10.93 1.16
CA THR A 116 -21.07 -9.69 1.49
C THR A 116 -20.79 -9.56 2.99
N VAL A 117 -21.77 -9.90 3.84
CA VAL A 117 -21.60 -9.82 5.30
C VAL A 117 -20.56 -10.84 5.77
N ARG A 118 -20.57 -12.06 5.22
CA ARG A 118 -19.51 -13.06 5.50
C ARG A 118 -18.13 -12.56 5.10
N GLN A 119 -18.01 -11.93 3.93
CA GLN A 119 -16.75 -11.36 3.45
C GLN A 119 -16.26 -10.23 4.35
N VAL A 120 -17.16 -9.35 4.79
CA VAL A 120 -16.84 -8.29 5.75
C VAL A 120 -16.35 -8.87 7.08
N ARG A 121 -17.05 -9.85 7.65
CA ARG A 121 -16.60 -10.53 8.89
C ARG A 121 -15.20 -11.09 8.72
N HIS A 122 -14.98 -11.83 7.64
CA HIS A 122 -13.68 -12.45 7.36
C HIS A 122 -12.56 -11.41 7.23
N ALA A 123 -12.80 -10.30 6.52
CA ALA A 123 -11.83 -9.21 6.41
C ALA A 123 -11.46 -8.63 7.78
N ILE A 124 -12.45 -8.37 8.63
CA ILE A 124 -12.23 -7.89 10.00
C ILE A 124 -11.48 -8.93 10.84
N GLU A 125 -11.84 -10.21 10.74
CA GLU A 125 -11.16 -11.31 11.45
C GLU A 125 -9.69 -11.42 11.08
N THR A 126 -9.34 -11.27 9.81
CA THR A 126 -7.96 -11.41 9.35
C THR A 126 -7.08 -10.32 9.96
N ILE A 127 -7.50 -9.06 9.83
CA ILE A 127 -6.68 -7.89 10.14
C ILE A 127 -6.68 -7.56 11.63
N LEU A 128 -7.86 -7.52 12.27
CA LEU A 128 -7.97 -7.10 13.66
C LEU A 128 -7.15 -7.98 14.59
N GLY A 129 -7.05 -9.28 14.30
CA GLY A 129 -6.22 -10.19 15.09
C GLY A 129 -4.75 -9.81 15.09
N ALA A 130 -4.18 -9.46 13.93
CA ALA A 130 -2.77 -9.08 13.79
C ALA A 130 -2.47 -7.77 14.52
N TRP A 131 -3.35 -6.77 14.43
CA TRP A 131 -3.20 -5.52 15.18
C TRP A 131 -3.25 -5.73 16.69
N LEU A 132 -4.14 -6.61 17.17
CA LEU A 132 -4.19 -6.96 18.59
C LEU A 132 -2.92 -7.68 19.03
N ASP A 133 -2.36 -8.57 18.21
CA ASP A 133 -1.12 -9.28 18.52
C ASP A 133 0.07 -8.31 18.59
N PHE A 134 0.14 -7.33 17.69
CA PHE A 134 1.14 -6.24 17.72
C PHE A 134 0.98 -5.35 18.96
N ALA A 135 -0.24 -4.91 19.27
CA ALA A 135 -0.51 -4.00 20.38
C ALA A 135 -0.10 -4.58 21.74
N VAL A 136 -0.17 -5.90 21.90
CA VAL A 136 0.08 -6.58 23.18
C VAL A 136 1.47 -7.14 23.36
N SER A 137 2.27 -7.26 22.29
CA SER A 137 3.60 -7.88 22.32
C SER A 137 4.64 -6.98 22.98
N ASP A 138 5.64 -7.58 23.65
CA ASP A 138 6.80 -6.90 24.24
C ASP A 138 7.86 -6.52 23.22
N ALA A 139 7.59 -6.80 21.94
CA ALA A 139 8.34 -6.21 20.85
C ALA A 139 8.09 -4.70 20.93
N GLU A 140 9.11 -3.89 21.22
CA GLU A 140 9.07 -2.49 20.78
C GLU A 140 8.62 -2.47 19.32
N GLN A 141 7.78 -1.48 18.99
CA GLN A 141 7.21 -1.23 17.67
C GLN A 141 7.89 -2.09 16.61
N VAL A 142 7.23 -3.17 16.16
CA VAL A 142 7.73 -3.89 14.98
C VAL A 142 7.60 -2.88 13.86
N ASP A 143 8.71 -2.19 13.64
CA ASP A 143 9.03 -1.45 12.45
C ASP A 143 8.63 -2.35 11.28
N LEU A 144 7.59 -1.98 10.53
CA LEU A 144 7.62 -2.31 9.10
C LEU A 144 8.87 -1.56 8.63
N PRO A 145 9.96 -2.25 8.28
CA PRO A 145 11.29 -1.73 8.58
C PRO A 145 11.55 -0.39 7.90
N ALA A 146 11.70 0.66 8.70
CA ALA A 146 12.39 1.88 8.35
C ALA A 146 13.80 1.78 8.93
N GLN A 147 14.72 1.18 8.16
CA GLN A 147 16.14 1.15 8.54
C GLN A 147 16.67 2.57 8.76
N SER A 148 17.04 2.90 9.99
CA SER A 148 17.99 3.96 10.28
C SER A 148 19.06 3.42 11.23
N GLY A 149 20.32 3.59 10.83
CA GLY A 149 21.48 3.20 11.60
C GLY A 149 21.88 4.29 12.61
N GLU A 150 22.59 3.88 13.66
CA GLU A 150 23.92 4.43 13.92
C GLU A 150 24.76 3.54 14.86
N THR A 151 25.90 3.10 14.31
CA THR A 151 27.24 2.89 14.87
C THR A 151 27.43 2.37 16.31
N GLY A 152 27.96 1.15 16.39
CA GLY A 152 28.67 0.60 17.56
C GLY A 152 29.44 -0.69 17.22
N GLU A 153 30.68 -0.52 16.73
CA GLU A 153 31.85 -1.43 16.71
C GLU A 153 31.71 -2.93 16.33
N LEU A 154 32.20 -3.23 15.13
CA LEU A 154 32.99 -4.40 14.68
C LEU A 154 32.78 -5.76 15.40
N GLY A 155 31.99 -6.62 14.76
CA GLY A 155 32.02 -8.07 14.97
C GLY A 155 31.40 -8.80 13.77
N GLU A 156 32.23 -9.54 13.05
CA GLU A 156 31.94 -10.25 11.79
C GLU A 156 30.69 -11.15 11.82
N GLY A 157 29.89 -11.11 10.74
CA GLY A 157 28.93 -12.19 10.43
C GLY A 157 27.59 -11.78 9.82
N ARG A 158 27.55 -11.15 8.64
CA ARG A 158 26.32 -11.12 7.81
C ARG A 158 26.02 -12.56 7.35
N ARG A 159 24.99 -13.19 7.91
CA ARG A 159 24.44 -14.45 7.37
C ARG A 159 23.32 -14.12 6.39
N GLU A 160 23.63 -14.30 5.12
CA GLU A 160 22.69 -14.45 4.01
C GLU A 160 21.71 -15.59 4.35
N MET A 161 20.41 -15.28 4.49
CA MET A 161 19.38 -16.28 4.75
C MET A 161 18.72 -16.66 3.42
N VAL A 162 18.93 -17.90 3.01
CA VAL A 162 18.51 -18.43 1.70
C VAL A 162 17.07 -18.97 1.80
N LEU A 163 16.17 -18.48 0.95
CA LEU A 163 14.81 -19.02 0.80
C LEU A 163 14.85 -20.49 0.34
N PRO A 164 13.83 -21.31 0.63
CA PRO A 164 13.92 -22.78 0.58
C PRO A 164 14.14 -23.41 -0.82
N ASP A 165 14.16 -22.61 -1.89
CA ASP A 165 14.32 -23.05 -3.28
C ASP A 165 15.57 -22.50 -3.99
N SER A 166 16.50 -21.84 -3.28
CA SER A 166 17.63 -21.08 -3.87
C SER A 166 17.25 -19.94 -4.83
N SER A 167 15.95 -19.70 -5.05
CA SER A 167 15.46 -18.62 -5.88
C SER A 167 15.43 -17.29 -5.14
N SER A 168 15.97 -16.26 -5.79
CA SER A 168 15.95 -14.89 -5.27
C SER A 168 14.56 -14.24 -5.43
N PRO A 169 14.21 -13.19 -4.67
CA PRO A 169 12.94 -12.48 -4.83
C PRO A 169 12.68 -12.00 -6.26
N ARG A 170 13.74 -11.57 -6.97
CA ARG A 170 13.68 -11.24 -8.40
C ARG A 170 13.17 -12.41 -9.24
N GLU A 171 13.72 -13.61 -9.03
CA GLU A 171 13.30 -14.81 -9.76
C GLU A 171 11.87 -15.25 -9.41
N LEU A 172 11.44 -15.02 -8.16
CA LEU A 172 10.08 -15.32 -7.72
C LEU A 172 9.07 -14.37 -8.38
N ALA A 173 9.32 -13.06 -8.35
CA ALA A 173 8.47 -12.05 -8.96
C ALA A 173 8.37 -12.21 -10.50
N ALA A 174 9.50 -12.48 -11.17
CA ALA A 174 9.57 -12.67 -12.62
C ALA A 174 8.71 -13.83 -13.17
N ARG A 175 8.15 -14.69 -12.30
CA ARG A 175 7.26 -15.79 -12.70
C ARG A 175 5.80 -15.36 -12.84
N PHE A 176 5.38 -14.27 -12.21
CA PHE A 176 3.97 -13.88 -12.13
C PHE A 176 3.40 -13.40 -13.48
N HIS A 177 4.14 -12.56 -14.19
CA HIS A 177 3.68 -12.00 -15.47
C HIS A 177 3.67 -13.01 -16.62
N PRO A 178 4.66 -13.91 -16.79
CA PRO A 178 4.57 -15.00 -17.77
C PRO A 178 3.36 -15.92 -17.56
N ASN A 179 3.00 -16.21 -16.30
CA ASN A 179 1.80 -16.98 -15.98
C ASN A 179 0.53 -16.21 -16.37
N PHE A 180 0.46 -14.92 -16.05
CA PHE A 180 -0.66 -14.05 -16.45
C PHE A 180 -0.82 -14.02 -17.98
N ASN A 181 0.27 -13.74 -18.69
CA ASN A 181 0.31 -13.65 -20.16
C ASN A 181 -0.11 -14.96 -20.83
N SER A 182 0.18 -16.10 -20.19
CA SER A 182 -0.19 -17.44 -20.66
C SER A 182 -1.57 -17.90 -20.18
N ARG A 183 -2.34 -17.04 -19.48
CA ARG A 183 -3.64 -17.34 -18.86
C ARG A 183 -3.60 -18.51 -17.87
N ARG A 184 -2.45 -18.68 -17.23
CA ARG A 184 -2.19 -19.70 -16.20
C ARG A 184 -2.31 -19.09 -14.81
N LEU A 185 -3.46 -18.48 -14.51
CA LEU A 185 -3.70 -17.77 -13.25
C LEU A 185 -3.62 -18.70 -12.03
N ASP A 186 -3.94 -19.99 -12.23
CA ASP A 186 -3.73 -21.08 -11.27
C ASP A 186 -2.29 -21.12 -10.75
N ARG A 187 -1.31 -20.93 -11.65
CA ARG A 187 0.12 -20.94 -11.32
C ARG A 187 0.55 -19.74 -10.49
N ASN A 188 -0.14 -18.60 -10.61
CA ASN A 188 0.07 -17.48 -9.70
C ASN A 188 -0.51 -17.78 -8.32
N GLY A 189 -1.66 -18.46 -8.25
CA GLY A 189 -2.23 -18.93 -6.99
C GLY A 189 -1.30 -19.88 -6.23
N GLU A 190 -0.71 -20.87 -6.91
CA GLU A 190 0.26 -21.82 -6.32
C GLU A 190 1.49 -21.12 -5.70
N ARG A 191 1.85 -19.93 -6.18
CA ARG A 191 2.99 -19.13 -5.72
C ARG A 191 2.65 -18.06 -4.69
N THR A 192 1.42 -18.08 -4.20
CA THR A 192 0.86 -17.05 -3.33
C THR A 192 0.45 -17.67 -2.00
N ALA A 193 0.72 -16.99 -0.89
CA ALA A 193 0.30 -17.42 0.43
C ALA A 193 -1.24 -17.46 0.53
N GLU A 194 -1.79 -18.33 1.38
CA GLU A 194 -3.25 -18.46 1.55
C GLU A 194 -3.88 -17.15 2.05
N ASP A 195 -3.15 -16.43 2.89
CA ASP A 195 -3.52 -15.21 3.58
C ASP A 195 -2.96 -13.94 2.91
N VAL A 196 -2.60 -14.01 1.62
CA VAL A 196 -2.06 -12.87 0.86
C VAL A 196 -2.92 -11.62 1.01
N VAL A 197 -2.27 -10.47 1.15
CA VAL A 197 -2.91 -9.16 1.13
C VAL A 197 -2.46 -8.39 -0.10
N VAL A 198 -3.40 -7.99 -0.93
CA VAL A 198 -3.13 -7.22 -2.15
C VAL A 198 -3.79 -5.85 -2.04
N ASN A 199 -3.04 -4.79 -2.31
CA ASN A 199 -3.55 -3.45 -2.52
C ASN A 199 -3.28 -3.06 -3.98
N SER A 200 -4.34 -3.00 -4.79
CA SER A 200 -4.26 -2.67 -6.21
C SER A 200 -4.99 -1.36 -6.47
N ASN A 201 -4.23 -0.27 -6.59
CA ASN A 201 -4.76 1.09 -6.74
C ASN A 201 -5.79 1.45 -5.66
N GLY A 202 -5.51 1.13 -4.39
CA GLY A 202 -6.41 1.37 -3.25
C GLY A 202 -7.48 0.28 -3.06
N VAL A 203 -7.70 -0.58 -4.06
CA VAL A 203 -8.62 -1.73 -3.94
C VAL A 203 -7.91 -2.87 -3.24
N HIS A 204 -8.39 -3.23 -2.06
CA HIS A 204 -7.81 -4.30 -1.27
C HIS A 204 -8.46 -5.66 -1.57
N VAL A 205 -7.63 -6.68 -1.74
CA VAL A 205 -8.03 -8.08 -2.00
C VAL A 205 -7.31 -8.98 -1.02
N TYR A 206 -8.07 -9.91 -0.42
CA TYR A 206 -7.59 -10.78 0.65
C TYR A 206 -7.74 -12.24 0.27
N GLY A 207 -6.66 -12.99 0.45
CA GLY A 207 -6.62 -14.42 0.25
C GLY A 207 -6.38 -14.84 -1.19
N ARG A 208 -5.71 -16.00 -1.34
CA ARG A 208 -5.22 -16.52 -2.61
C ARG A 208 -6.30 -16.61 -3.70
N ASP A 209 -7.46 -17.15 -3.37
CA ASP A 209 -8.54 -17.35 -4.35
C ASP A 209 -9.07 -16.02 -4.88
N SER A 210 -9.21 -15.02 -4.00
CA SER A 210 -9.65 -13.68 -4.40
C SER A 210 -8.56 -12.97 -5.21
N PHE A 211 -7.28 -13.18 -4.91
CA PHE A 211 -6.18 -12.71 -5.75
C PHE A 211 -6.25 -13.31 -7.16
N VAL A 212 -6.40 -14.63 -7.29
CA VAL A 212 -6.54 -15.30 -8.60
C VAL A 212 -7.75 -14.78 -9.37
N GLN A 213 -8.90 -14.62 -8.71
CA GLN A 213 -10.09 -14.03 -9.31
C GLN A 213 -9.85 -12.56 -9.73
N ARG A 214 -9.09 -11.80 -8.94
CA ARG A 214 -8.75 -10.41 -9.24
C ARG A 214 -7.91 -10.32 -10.52
N LEU A 215 -7.04 -11.29 -10.81
CA LEU A 215 -6.25 -11.31 -12.05
C LEU A 215 -7.13 -11.47 -13.30
N SER A 216 -8.23 -12.23 -13.22
CA SER A 216 -9.11 -12.47 -14.39
C SER A 216 -9.91 -11.24 -14.81
N ARG A 217 -9.92 -10.16 -14.01
CA ARG A 217 -10.68 -8.91 -14.29
C ARG A 217 -10.37 -8.28 -15.64
N TYR A 218 -9.16 -8.50 -16.17
CA TYR A 218 -8.72 -7.91 -17.42
C TYR A 218 -9.09 -8.75 -18.65
N GLU A 219 -9.48 -10.01 -18.47
CA GLU A 219 -9.75 -10.91 -19.61
C GLU A 219 -10.94 -10.47 -20.45
N THR A 220 -11.98 -9.94 -19.81
CA THR A 220 -13.17 -9.42 -20.49
C THR A 220 -12.90 -8.09 -21.21
N PRO A 221 -12.42 -7.02 -20.54
CA PRO A 221 -12.20 -5.73 -21.21
C PRO A 221 -11.03 -5.77 -22.20
N PHE A 222 -9.99 -6.55 -21.92
CA PHE A 222 -8.74 -6.59 -22.71
C PHE A 222 -8.33 -8.04 -23.01
N PRO A 223 -9.07 -8.76 -23.90
CA PRO A 223 -8.73 -10.14 -24.23
C PRO A 223 -7.31 -10.25 -24.80
N GLY A 224 -6.46 -11.05 -24.13
CA GLY A 224 -5.07 -11.25 -24.56
C GLY A 224 -4.07 -10.19 -24.10
N LEU A 225 -4.47 -9.32 -23.17
CA LEU A 225 -3.59 -8.37 -22.49
C LEU A 225 -2.27 -9.01 -22.04
N GLN A 226 -1.17 -8.29 -22.26
CA GLN A 226 0.19 -8.69 -21.91
C GLN A 226 0.78 -7.74 -20.87
N LEU A 227 1.49 -8.30 -19.91
CA LEU A 227 2.32 -7.59 -18.94
C LEU A 227 3.79 -7.79 -19.33
N ARG A 228 4.50 -6.71 -19.61
CA ARG A 228 5.90 -6.75 -20.04
C ARG A 228 6.82 -6.09 -19.03
N ASP A 229 7.68 -6.89 -18.42
CA ASP A 229 8.65 -6.42 -17.43
C ASP A 229 9.69 -5.51 -18.06
N ARG A 230 9.87 -4.33 -17.46
CA ARG A 230 10.88 -3.34 -17.84
C ARG A 230 12.00 -3.25 -16.82
N ILE A 231 11.68 -3.29 -15.53
CA ILE A 231 12.67 -3.31 -14.45
C ILE A 231 12.19 -4.32 -13.43
N ILE A 232 13.11 -5.15 -12.93
CA ILE A 232 12.90 -5.93 -11.72
C ILE A 232 14.06 -5.56 -10.79
N ILE A 233 13.79 -5.23 -9.54
CA ILE A 233 14.81 -5.10 -8.49
C ILE A 233 14.47 -6.03 -7.34
N GLU A 234 15.47 -6.48 -6.60
CA GLU A 234 15.27 -7.23 -5.35
C GLU A 234 15.90 -6.53 -4.16
N ASP A 235 15.24 -6.63 -3.02
CA ASP A 235 15.73 -6.13 -1.74
C ASP A 235 15.19 -7.02 -0.61
N ASP A 236 16.09 -7.69 0.11
CA ASP A 236 15.79 -8.69 1.13
C ASP A 236 14.82 -9.79 0.66
N ARG A 237 13.57 -9.78 1.15
CA ARG A 237 12.51 -10.75 0.79
C ARG A 237 11.50 -10.17 -0.18
N SER A 238 11.88 -9.13 -0.91
CA SER A 238 10.95 -8.37 -1.71
C SER A 238 11.52 -8.09 -3.08
N ALA A 239 10.63 -7.86 -4.03
CA ALA A 239 10.99 -7.43 -5.37
C ALA A 239 10.05 -6.33 -5.83
N ALA A 240 10.58 -5.35 -6.54
CA ALA A 240 9.76 -4.37 -7.24
C ALA A 240 9.86 -4.56 -8.74
N VAL A 241 8.71 -4.47 -9.42
CA VAL A 241 8.59 -4.68 -10.86
C VAL A 241 7.97 -3.43 -11.49
N LEU A 242 8.71 -2.78 -12.39
CA LEU A 242 8.16 -1.85 -13.36
C LEU A 242 7.78 -2.65 -14.59
N TYR A 243 6.54 -2.54 -15.02
CA TYR A 243 6.08 -3.20 -16.23
C TYR A 243 5.12 -2.30 -17.01
N VAL A 244 4.97 -2.62 -18.28
CA VAL A 244 3.99 -2.00 -19.16
C VAL A 244 2.91 -3.02 -19.49
N LEU A 245 1.67 -2.65 -19.22
CA LEU A 245 0.49 -3.42 -19.58
C LEU A 245 0.07 -3.00 -21.00
N GLN A 246 -0.07 -3.96 -21.92
CA GLN A 246 -0.34 -3.72 -23.34
C GLN A 246 -1.44 -4.64 -23.88
N GLY A 247 -2.36 -4.10 -24.69
CA GLY A 247 -3.34 -4.90 -25.40
C GLY A 247 -4.34 -4.05 -26.19
N ALA A 248 -5.50 -4.62 -26.50
CA ALA A 248 -6.58 -3.92 -27.19
C ALA A 248 -7.89 -3.97 -26.37
N HIS A 249 -8.68 -2.91 -26.45
CA HIS A 249 -10.00 -2.81 -25.83
C HIS A 249 -11.04 -3.63 -26.61
N GLY A 250 -11.10 -4.92 -26.28
CA GLY A 250 -11.91 -5.92 -26.98
C GLY A 250 -13.23 -6.29 -26.29
N GLY A 251 -13.49 -5.77 -25.09
CA GLY A 251 -14.75 -5.97 -24.36
C GLY A 251 -15.07 -4.77 -23.48
N PRO A 252 -16.16 -4.80 -22.71
CA PRO A 252 -16.64 -3.64 -21.98
C PRO A 252 -15.68 -3.22 -20.84
N PHE A 253 -15.33 -1.93 -20.78
CA PHE A 253 -14.51 -1.33 -19.74
C PHE A 253 -15.01 0.06 -19.37
N ALA A 254 -15.11 0.36 -18.07
CA ALA A 254 -15.48 1.69 -17.57
C ALA A 254 -16.79 2.28 -18.19
N GLY A 255 -17.76 1.42 -18.50
CA GLY A 255 -19.04 1.83 -19.10
C GLY A 255 -19.01 2.05 -20.61
N ILE A 256 -17.90 1.70 -21.27
CA ILE A 256 -17.74 1.77 -22.73
C ILE A 256 -17.68 0.35 -23.28
N ASP A 257 -18.41 0.09 -24.35
CA ASP A 257 -18.29 -1.14 -25.12
C ASP A 257 -16.95 -1.21 -25.86
N ALA A 258 -16.60 -2.40 -26.36
CA ALA A 258 -15.35 -2.62 -27.08
C ALA A 258 -15.15 -1.59 -28.22
N THR A 259 -14.04 -0.84 -28.16
CA THR A 259 -13.70 0.17 -29.19
C THR A 259 -12.66 -0.33 -30.18
N GLY A 260 -11.91 -1.39 -29.83
CA GLY A 260 -10.77 -1.87 -30.62
C GLY A 260 -9.51 -1.01 -30.49
N ASN A 261 -9.55 0.08 -29.71
CA ASN A 261 -8.38 0.92 -29.45
C ASN A 261 -7.27 0.11 -28.78
N GLN A 262 -6.03 0.35 -29.19
CA GLN A 262 -4.87 -0.16 -28.45
C GLN A 262 -4.76 0.57 -27.12
N VAL A 263 -4.35 -0.17 -26.09
CA VAL A 263 -4.15 0.36 -24.75
C VAL A 263 -2.78 0.00 -24.20
N GLU A 264 -2.18 0.94 -23.50
CA GLU A 264 -0.87 0.83 -22.87
C GLU A 264 -0.83 1.62 -21.56
N ALA A 265 -0.30 1.02 -20.49
CA ALA A 265 -0.13 1.73 -19.22
C ALA A 265 1.08 1.23 -18.42
N TYR A 266 1.88 2.17 -17.93
CA TYR A 266 2.91 1.90 -16.93
C TYR A 266 2.27 1.45 -15.60
N SER A 267 2.89 0.47 -14.99
CA SER A 267 2.49 -0.11 -13.71
C SER A 267 3.70 -0.49 -12.87
N GLY A 268 3.58 -0.29 -11.57
CA GLY A 268 4.57 -0.66 -10.56
C GLY A 268 3.98 -1.64 -9.58
N GLU A 269 4.74 -2.66 -9.26
CA GLU A 269 4.40 -3.64 -8.22
C GLU A 269 5.52 -3.79 -7.21
N ILE A 270 5.16 -3.94 -5.94
CA ILE A 270 6.07 -4.38 -4.88
C ILE A 270 5.52 -5.70 -4.33
N PHE A 271 6.31 -6.76 -4.50
CA PHE A 271 6.06 -8.11 -4.01
C PHE A 271 6.81 -8.30 -2.69
N ASP A 272 6.13 -8.76 -1.65
CA ASP A 272 6.74 -9.24 -0.42
C ASP A 272 6.51 -10.73 -0.28
N PHE A 273 7.60 -11.49 -0.13
CA PHE A 273 7.55 -12.93 0.00
C PHE A 273 7.70 -13.35 1.48
N ASN A 274 6.97 -14.39 1.87
CA ASN A 274 7.17 -15.02 3.17
C ASN A 274 8.43 -15.91 3.18
N GLU A 275 8.74 -16.51 4.32
CA GLU A 275 9.91 -17.39 4.49
C GLU A 275 9.86 -18.63 3.59
N GLN A 276 8.70 -19.00 3.06
CA GLN A 276 8.52 -20.10 2.12
C GLN A 276 8.67 -19.67 0.66
N GLY A 277 8.95 -18.39 0.39
CA GLY A 277 9.03 -17.84 -0.97
C GLY A 277 7.67 -17.68 -1.65
N LEU A 278 6.57 -17.68 -0.89
CA LEU A 278 5.23 -17.40 -1.39
C LEU A 278 4.90 -15.92 -1.26
N LEU A 279 4.18 -15.35 -2.23
CA LEU A 279 3.72 -13.97 -2.19
C LEU A 279 2.77 -13.76 -1.01
N ALA A 280 3.16 -12.90 -0.06
CA ALA A 280 2.40 -12.57 1.14
C ALA A 280 1.76 -11.18 1.04
N HIS A 281 2.45 -10.20 0.46
CA HIS A 281 1.88 -8.88 0.19
C HIS A 281 2.18 -8.41 -1.22
N LEU A 282 1.20 -7.81 -1.88
CA LEU A 282 1.36 -7.18 -3.18
C LEU A 282 0.78 -5.78 -3.16
N LEU A 283 1.61 -4.79 -3.46
CA LEU A 283 1.16 -3.44 -3.74
C LEU A 283 1.28 -3.20 -5.25
N THR A 284 0.17 -2.86 -5.91
CA THR A 284 0.13 -2.50 -7.34
C THR A 284 -0.33 -1.05 -7.49
N VAL A 285 0.44 -0.25 -8.22
CA VAL A 285 0.05 1.09 -8.69
C VAL A 285 0.10 1.09 -10.22
N THR A 286 -1.05 1.24 -10.86
CA THR A 286 -1.18 1.34 -12.32
C THR A 286 -1.71 2.71 -12.74
N HIS A 287 -1.25 3.22 -13.88
CA HIS A 287 -1.87 4.36 -14.59
C HIS A 287 -3.23 4.00 -15.19
N LEU A 288 -4.22 3.67 -14.35
CA LEU A 288 -5.56 3.31 -14.82
C LEU A 288 -6.25 4.45 -15.58
N GLY A 289 -5.88 5.70 -15.28
CA GLY A 289 -6.33 6.87 -16.04
C GLY A 289 -5.98 6.80 -17.52
N HIS A 290 -4.79 6.32 -17.87
CA HIS A 290 -4.38 6.17 -19.28
C HIS A 290 -5.24 5.18 -20.04
N LEU A 291 -5.55 4.04 -19.42
CA LEU A 291 -6.43 3.06 -20.03
C LEU A 291 -7.81 3.68 -20.30
N LYS A 292 -8.34 4.46 -19.35
CA LYS A 292 -9.61 5.19 -19.53
C LYS A 292 -9.54 6.19 -20.68
N GLU A 293 -8.51 7.03 -20.73
CA GLU A 293 -8.32 8.00 -21.84
C GLU A 293 -8.21 7.30 -23.20
N GLN A 294 -7.53 6.15 -23.25
CA GLN A 294 -7.33 5.38 -24.48
C GLN A 294 -8.59 4.69 -24.96
N VAL A 295 -9.40 4.12 -24.06
CA VAL A 295 -10.69 3.53 -24.46
C VAL A 295 -11.67 4.59 -24.95
N HIS A 296 -11.62 5.83 -24.43
CA HIS A 296 -12.42 6.96 -24.91
C HIS A 296 -11.86 7.58 -26.21
N GLY A 297 -10.62 7.25 -26.60
CA GLY A 297 -9.95 7.86 -27.76
C GLY A 297 -9.39 9.26 -27.50
N HIS A 298 -9.27 9.69 -26.24
CA HIS A 298 -8.63 10.95 -25.87
C HIS A 298 -7.10 10.85 -25.89
N ARG A 299 -6.57 9.62 -25.79
CA ARG A 299 -5.17 9.29 -25.94
C ARG A 299 -5.04 8.12 -26.92
N GLU A 300 -4.26 8.28 -27.97
CA GLU A 300 -4.08 7.22 -28.97
C GLU A 300 -2.78 6.45 -28.72
N VAL A 301 -2.84 5.12 -28.86
CA VAL A 301 -1.67 4.24 -28.93
C VAL A 301 -1.62 3.70 -30.36
N SER A 302 -0.78 4.30 -31.21
CA SER A 302 -0.66 3.87 -32.61
C SER A 302 0.08 2.53 -32.72
N ASP A 303 1.19 2.42 -31.99
CA ASP A 303 1.99 1.20 -31.84
C ASP A 303 2.38 1.04 -30.38
N HIS A 304 2.37 -0.21 -29.90
CA HIS A 304 2.85 -0.52 -28.55
C HIS A 304 4.35 -0.26 -28.42
N GLU A 305 4.74 0.26 -27.25
CA GLU A 305 6.14 0.41 -26.90
C GLU A 305 6.86 -0.96 -26.98
N GLN A 306 8.09 -0.95 -27.51
CA GLN A 306 8.96 -2.11 -27.43
C GLN A 306 9.62 -2.16 -26.05
N VAL A 307 9.07 -2.99 -25.18
CA VAL A 307 9.52 -3.10 -23.79
C VAL A 307 10.63 -4.14 -23.67
N THR A 308 11.77 -3.74 -23.12
CA THR A 308 12.89 -4.61 -22.78
C THR A 308 13.18 -4.57 -21.29
N LEU A 309 13.62 -5.70 -20.75
CA LEU A 309 14.07 -5.78 -19.36
C LEU A 309 15.43 -5.09 -19.22
N LEU A 310 15.47 -4.00 -18.46
CA LEU A 310 16.66 -3.21 -18.18
C LEU A 310 17.50 -3.86 -17.07
N PRO A 311 18.83 -3.81 -17.17
CA PRO A 311 19.71 -4.41 -16.18
C PRO A 311 19.74 -3.60 -14.89
N VAL A 312 20.10 -4.28 -13.80
CA VAL A 312 20.60 -3.65 -12.58
C VAL A 312 22.12 -3.71 -12.60
N VAL A 313 22.77 -2.56 -12.42
CA VAL A 313 24.23 -2.46 -12.37
C VAL A 313 24.66 -2.46 -10.90
N PRO A 314 25.48 -3.41 -10.43
CA PRO A 314 26.00 -3.40 -9.06
C PRO A 314 26.77 -2.12 -8.75
N VAL A 315 26.64 -1.62 -7.52
CA VAL A 315 27.39 -0.46 -7.01
C VAL A 315 28.06 -0.82 -5.68
N SER A 316 29.06 -0.04 -5.26
CA SER A 316 29.66 -0.22 -3.94
C SER A 316 28.64 0.06 -2.82
N ALA A 317 28.82 -0.54 -1.64
CA ALA A 317 27.91 -0.30 -0.51
C ALA A 317 27.78 1.19 -0.15
N ALA A 318 28.90 1.92 -0.11
CA ALA A 318 28.91 3.36 0.14
C ALA A 318 28.16 4.17 -0.93
N MET A 319 28.31 3.79 -2.21
CA MET A 319 27.52 4.41 -3.28
C MET A 319 26.03 4.07 -3.12
N GLY A 320 25.73 2.81 -2.77
CA GLY A 320 24.38 2.34 -2.54
C GLY A 320 23.66 3.11 -1.44
N GLU A 321 24.31 3.33 -0.30
CA GLU A 321 23.80 4.16 0.80
C GLU A 321 23.58 5.62 0.37
N SER A 322 24.56 6.20 -0.34
CA SER A 322 24.48 7.57 -0.86
C SER A 322 23.27 7.77 -1.80
N VAL A 323 23.07 6.88 -2.78
CA VAL A 323 21.95 7.02 -3.72
C VAL A 323 20.59 6.67 -3.08
N THR A 324 20.56 5.84 -2.03
CA THR A 324 19.35 5.61 -1.23
C THR A 324 18.96 6.86 -0.44
N ALA A 325 19.92 7.55 0.16
CA ALA A 325 19.66 8.83 0.84
C ALA A 325 19.18 9.89 -0.16
N ALA A 326 19.85 10.00 -1.31
CA ALA A 326 19.44 10.86 -2.43
C ALA A 326 18.02 10.56 -2.93
N ALA A 327 17.62 9.29 -3.01
CA ALA A 327 16.27 8.90 -3.41
C ALA A 327 15.22 9.37 -2.41
N ARG A 328 15.51 9.33 -1.10
CA ARG A 328 14.58 9.81 -0.06
C ARG A 328 14.41 11.33 -0.10
N SER A 329 15.52 12.06 -0.25
CA SER A 329 15.51 13.53 -0.20
C SER A 329 14.84 14.20 -1.40
N LEU A 330 14.50 13.44 -2.46
CA LEU A 330 13.70 13.94 -3.59
C LEU A 330 12.33 14.49 -3.20
N TYR A 331 11.79 14.07 -2.05
CA TYR A 331 10.41 14.35 -1.63
C TYR A 331 10.29 15.22 -0.38
N ASP A 332 11.40 15.70 0.17
CA ASP A 332 11.41 16.59 1.34
C ASP A 332 10.86 17.97 0.93
N CYS A 333 9.56 18.19 1.23
CA CYS A 333 8.83 19.41 0.86
C CYS A 333 8.99 20.56 1.87
N GLU A 334 9.60 20.32 3.04
CA GLU A 334 9.89 21.36 4.02
C GLU A 334 11.08 22.20 3.55
N GLY A 335 10.76 23.34 2.91
CA GLY A 335 11.69 24.17 2.16
C GLY A 335 13.04 24.45 2.84
N GLY A 336 14.08 23.93 2.21
CA GLY A 336 15.47 24.31 2.35
C GLY A 336 16.23 23.77 1.16
N ASP A 337 17.23 24.48 0.67
CA ASP A 337 18.15 24.08 -0.42
C ASP A 337 19.03 22.86 -0.02
N SER A 338 18.61 22.09 0.99
CA SER A 338 19.34 21.03 1.65
C SER A 338 18.75 19.68 1.26
N GLY A 339 19.17 19.16 0.11
CA GLY A 339 19.02 17.72 -0.14
C GLY A 339 18.59 17.32 -1.53
N THR A 340 18.26 18.24 -2.45
CA THR A 340 17.99 17.83 -3.84
C THR A 340 19.20 17.06 -4.35
N PRO A 341 19.07 15.77 -4.72
CA PRO A 341 20.19 15.06 -5.29
C PRO A 341 20.66 15.80 -6.53
N VAL A 342 21.94 15.65 -6.89
CA VAL A 342 22.43 16.20 -8.15
C VAL A 342 21.75 15.45 -9.29
N ILE A 343 20.61 15.97 -9.73
CA ILE A 343 19.86 15.51 -10.88
C ILE A 343 20.72 15.84 -12.10
N ASP A 344 21.12 14.82 -12.85
CA ASP A 344 21.87 15.05 -14.09
C ASP A 344 21.03 15.92 -15.03
N PRO A 345 21.59 16.95 -15.70
CA PRO A 345 20.84 17.78 -16.65
C PRO A 345 20.11 16.98 -17.73
N GLU A 346 20.64 15.80 -18.08
CA GLU A 346 20.07 14.89 -19.06
C GLU A 346 19.13 13.84 -18.46
N THR A 347 18.80 13.94 -17.17
CA THR A 347 17.88 13.02 -16.50
C THR A 347 16.58 12.92 -17.29
N ILE A 348 16.19 11.70 -17.64
CA ILE A 348 14.90 11.44 -18.27
C ILE A 348 13.86 11.31 -17.15
N VAL A 349 12.88 12.20 -17.16
CA VAL A 349 11.79 12.20 -16.19
C VAL A 349 10.52 11.77 -16.92
N ILE A 350 10.10 10.52 -16.73
CA ILE A 350 8.86 9.99 -17.32
C ILE A 350 7.74 10.22 -16.30
N LEU A 351 6.96 11.27 -16.54
CA LEU A 351 5.80 11.64 -15.74
C LEU A 351 4.55 11.30 -16.52
N ASP A 352 3.67 10.48 -15.94
CA ASP A 352 2.41 10.15 -16.59
C ASP A 352 2.64 9.64 -18.05
N GLY A 353 3.67 8.81 -18.24
CA GLY A 353 4.08 8.25 -19.53
C GLY A 353 4.72 9.25 -20.51
N THR A 354 4.91 10.52 -20.13
CA THR A 354 5.49 11.55 -20.99
C THR A 354 6.93 11.85 -20.56
N PRO A 355 7.92 11.70 -21.46
CA PRO A 355 9.30 11.98 -21.14
C PRO A 355 9.59 13.48 -21.16
N GLU A 356 10.03 14.02 -20.03
CA GLU A 356 10.62 15.34 -19.86
C GLU A 356 12.11 15.23 -19.47
N ARG A 357 12.82 16.37 -19.39
CA ARG A 357 14.28 16.38 -19.15
C ARG A 357 14.73 17.30 -18.03
N GLY A 358 15.61 16.76 -17.21
CA GLY A 358 16.47 17.49 -16.28
C GLY A 358 15.78 18.00 -15.02
N PRO A 359 16.53 18.70 -14.16
CA PRO A 359 16.07 19.16 -12.84
C PRO A 359 14.87 20.10 -12.89
N LYS A 360 14.72 20.87 -13.98
CA LYS A 360 13.61 21.81 -14.14
C LYS A 360 12.27 21.07 -14.29
N ALA A 361 12.25 19.97 -15.05
CA ALA A 361 11.05 19.14 -15.20
C ALA A 361 10.64 18.53 -13.85
N TRP A 362 11.61 17.97 -13.13
CA TRP A 362 11.39 17.44 -11.78
C TRP A 362 10.83 18.50 -10.82
N LYS A 363 11.46 19.68 -10.76
CA LYS A 363 10.99 20.77 -9.90
C LYS A 363 9.58 21.24 -10.27
N ALA A 364 9.27 21.38 -11.56
CA ALA A 364 7.95 21.82 -12.01
C ALA A 364 6.83 20.89 -11.54
N ARG A 365 7.09 19.57 -11.44
CA ARG A 365 6.17 18.60 -10.86
C ARG A 365 5.89 18.85 -9.39
N LEU A 366 6.93 19.00 -8.57
CA LEU A 366 6.78 19.25 -7.14
C LEU A 366 6.06 20.58 -6.89
N ASP A 367 6.44 21.63 -7.63
CA ASP A 367 5.81 22.95 -7.57
C ASP A 367 4.32 22.87 -7.96
N ALA A 368 3.96 22.04 -8.94
CA ALA A 368 2.57 21.84 -9.35
C ALA A 368 1.72 21.18 -8.25
N TRP A 369 2.25 20.18 -7.53
CA TRP A 369 1.54 19.60 -6.38
C TRP A 369 1.44 20.56 -5.21
N GLN A 370 2.51 21.27 -4.86
CA GLN A 370 2.47 22.25 -3.77
C GLN A 370 1.51 23.40 -4.10
N THR A 371 1.39 23.78 -5.37
CA THR A 371 0.41 24.77 -5.82
C THR A 371 -1.00 24.24 -5.64
N ALA A 372 -1.28 23.02 -6.08
CA ALA A 372 -2.60 22.39 -5.97
C ALA A 372 -3.00 22.07 -4.52
N LEU A 373 -2.02 21.63 -3.72
CA LEU A 373 -2.14 21.11 -2.36
C LEU A 373 -1.16 21.87 -1.45
N PRO A 374 -1.49 23.09 -0.99
CA PRO A 374 -0.57 23.90 -0.19
C PRO A 374 -0.19 23.30 1.18
N ASP A 375 -1.00 22.35 1.67
CA ASP A 375 -0.79 21.55 2.88
C ASP A 375 -0.35 20.11 2.55
N LEU A 376 0.26 19.90 1.37
CA LEU A 376 0.77 18.61 0.93
C LEU A 376 1.76 18.03 1.93
N VAL A 377 1.48 16.81 2.37
CA VAL A 377 2.41 15.94 3.08
C VAL A 377 2.70 14.75 2.18
N VAL A 378 3.98 14.57 1.85
CA VAL A 378 4.47 13.37 1.14
C VAL A 378 5.21 12.51 2.15
N THR A 379 4.75 11.27 2.32
CA THR A 379 5.40 10.27 3.17
C THR A 379 6.10 9.24 2.28
N VAL A 380 7.41 9.07 2.46
CA VAL A 380 8.14 7.92 1.90
C VAL A 380 7.76 6.70 2.72
N GLU A 381 6.88 5.85 2.18
CA GLU A 381 6.47 4.61 2.84
C GLU A 381 7.60 3.57 2.80
N ARG A 382 8.33 3.50 1.67
CA ARG A 382 9.38 2.48 1.49
C ARG A 382 10.39 2.89 0.42
N VAL A 383 11.64 2.46 0.58
CA VAL A 383 12.67 2.48 -0.46
C VAL A 383 13.22 1.06 -0.63
N LEU A 384 13.12 0.48 -1.82
CA LEU A 384 13.83 -0.75 -2.18
C LEU A 384 15.11 -0.42 -2.95
N ALA A 385 16.19 -1.12 -2.65
CA ALA A 385 17.51 -0.84 -3.17
C ALA A 385 18.20 -2.04 -3.81
N ASP A 386 18.53 -1.92 -5.11
CA ASP A 386 19.30 -2.93 -5.83
C ASP A 386 20.26 -2.27 -6.82
N GLY A 387 21.56 -2.49 -6.63
CA GLY A 387 22.60 -1.88 -7.45
C GLY A 387 22.40 -0.37 -7.63
N ASN A 388 22.35 0.08 -8.87
CA ASN A 388 22.16 1.47 -9.27
C ASN A 388 20.69 1.92 -9.35
N ARG A 389 19.72 1.06 -9.01
CA ARG A 389 18.29 1.36 -9.13
C ARG A 389 17.60 1.44 -7.77
N ARG A 390 16.62 2.34 -7.63
CA ARG A 390 15.78 2.46 -6.44
C ARG A 390 14.31 2.44 -6.82
N VAL A 391 13.47 1.92 -5.93
CA VAL A 391 12.03 2.12 -6.00
C VAL A 391 11.58 2.80 -4.73
N VAL A 392 10.89 3.92 -4.88
CA VAL A 392 10.34 4.68 -3.75
C VAL A 392 8.82 4.58 -3.79
N SER A 393 8.22 3.98 -2.77
CA SER A 393 6.77 4.01 -2.54
C SER A 393 6.42 5.22 -1.69
N LEU A 394 5.44 6.00 -2.14
CA LEU A 394 5.09 7.28 -1.54
C LEU A 394 3.58 7.36 -1.31
N LEU A 395 3.18 7.99 -0.22
CA LEU A 395 1.81 8.38 0.05
C LEU A 395 1.72 9.90 0.16
N ALA A 396 0.99 10.53 -0.76
CA ALA A 396 0.76 11.95 -0.80
C ALA A 396 -0.64 12.28 -0.28
N ARG A 397 -0.75 13.32 0.56
CA ARG A 397 -1.99 13.76 1.19
C ARG A 397 -2.07 15.28 1.22
N GLY A 398 -3.23 15.86 0.94
CA GLY A 398 -3.41 17.30 1.04
C GLY A 398 -4.82 17.76 0.70
N THR A 399 -5.08 19.05 0.89
CA THR A 399 -6.34 19.71 0.55
C THR A 399 -6.19 20.50 -0.74
N HIS A 400 -7.09 20.26 -1.69
CA HIS A 400 -7.07 20.92 -3.00
C HIS A 400 -7.53 22.38 -2.93
N ARG A 401 -6.56 23.29 -2.84
CA ARG A 401 -6.76 24.75 -2.67
C ARG A 401 -6.15 25.60 -3.78
N GLY A 402 -5.42 25.00 -4.71
CA GLY A 402 -4.97 25.65 -5.94
C GLY A 402 -5.41 24.88 -7.18
N PRO A 403 -5.14 25.42 -8.38
CA PRO A 403 -5.47 24.73 -9.63
C PRO A 403 -4.63 23.47 -9.81
N TYR A 404 -5.25 22.38 -10.27
CA TYR A 404 -4.54 21.12 -10.52
C TYR A 404 -4.83 20.54 -11.91
N ALA A 405 -3.78 20.41 -12.72
CA ALA A 405 -3.87 19.76 -14.03
C ALA A 405 -3.75 18.24 -13.88
N ILE A 406 -4.71 17.51 -14.45
CA ILE A 406 -4.76 16.04 -14.45
C ILE A 406 -4.92 15.58 -15.90
N GLY A 407 -4.01 14.74 -16.40
CA GLY A 407 -4.20 14.03 -17.67
C GLY A 407 -4.34 14.92 -18.91
N GLY A 408 -3.56 16.00 -19.02
CA GLY A 408 -3.56 16.88 -20.21
C GLY A 408 -4.83 17.73 -20.41
N GLU A 409 -5.76 17.73 -19.46
CA GLU A 409 -7.00 18.52 -19.50
C GLU A 409 -6.81 19.93 -18.90
N GLU A 410 -7.87 20.76 -18.99
CA GLU A 410 -7.89 22.05 -18.29
C GLU A 410 -7.72 21.84 -16.77
N PRO A 411 -6.93 22.69 -16.08
CA PRO A 411 -6.75 22.57 -14.64
C PRO A 411 -8.07 22.64 -13.89
N LEU A 412 -8.31 21.67 -12.99
CA LEU A 412 -9.44 21.71 -12.09
C LEU A 412 -9.31 22.92 -11.15
N PRO A 413 -10.38 23.72 -10.95
CA PRO A 413 -10.37 24.77 -9.95
C PRO A 413 -10.31 24.16 -8.53
N PRO A 414 -9.86 24.92 -7.52
CA PRO A 414 -9.80 24.42 -6.15
C PRO A 414 -11.18 23.94 -5.67
N THR A 415 -11.20 22.79 -4.99
CA THR A 415 -12.44 22.11 -4.57
C THR A 415 -12.60 22.03 -3.06
N GLU A 416 -11.57 22.42 -2.30
CA GLU A 416 -11.48 22.26 -0.83
C GLU A 416 -11.59 20.80 -0.35
N LYS A 417 -11.54 19.83 -1.27
CA LYS A 417 -11.56 18.40 -0.92
C LYS A 417 -10.17 17.94 -0.50
N PHE A 418 -10.14 17.03 0.47
CA PHE A 418 -8.94 16.31 0.85
C PHE A 418 -8.72 15.16 -0.14
N VAL A 419 -7.47 14.99 -0.58
CA VAL A 419 -7.03 13.89 -1.44
C VAL A 419 -5.92 13.09 -0.77
N GLU A 420 -5.94 11.78 -1.03
CA GLU A 420 -4.87 10.85 -0.69
C GLU A 420 -4.58 9.98 -1.91
N PHE A 421 -3.33 9.91 -2.33
CA PHE A 421 -2.94 9.05 -3.45
C PHE A 421 -1.54 8.47 -3.28
N ARG A 422 -1.37 7.25 -3.78
CA ARG A 422 -0.10 6.52 -3.72
C ARG A 422 0.64 6.57 -5.04
N MET A 423 1.96 6.55 -4.94
CA MET A 423 2.89 6.59 -6.05
C MET A 423 4.01 5.58 -5.89
N MET A 424 4.57 5.15 -7.01
CA MET A 424 5.88 4.52 -7.06
C MET A 424 6.77 5.24 -8.05
N ASP A 425 7.98 5.59 -7.63
CA ASP A 425 9.01 6.13 -8.52
C ASP A 425 10.14 5.11 -8.67
N PHE A 426 10.40 4.70 -9.92
CA PHE A 426 11.54 3.84 -10.28
C PHE A 426 12.69 4.75 -10.74
N LEU A 427 13.79 4.71 -10.01
CA LEU A 427 14.93 5.61 -10.15
C LEU A 427 16.14 4.84 -10.67
N GLU A 428 16.89 5.46 -11.57
CA GLU A 428 18.21 5.00 -11.99
C GLU A 428 19.27 6.05 -11.65
N PHE A 429 20.39 5.58 -11.10
CA PHE A 429 21.55 6.40 -10.80
C PHE A 429 22.75 6.00 -11.67
N SER A 430 23.53 7.00 -12.06
CA SER A 430 24.83 6.83 -12.72
C SER A 430 25.91 6.33 -11.74
N GLU A 431 27.05 5.88 -12.26
CA GLU A 431 28.24 5.54 -11.46
C GLU A 431 28.73 6.69 -10.57
N ALA A 432 28.44 7.93 -10.96
CA ALA A 432 28.78 9.12 -10.18
C ALA A 432 27.74 9.45 -9.10
N GLY A 433 26.72 8.62 -8.92
CA GLY A 433 25.64 8.83 -7.94
C GLY A 433 24.61 9.89 -8.34
N ARG A 434 24.62 10.35 -9.60
CA ARG A 434 23.60 11.28 -10.12
C ARG A 434 22.39 10.53 -10.61
N LEU A 435 21.19 11.05 -10.32
CA LEU A 435 19.94 10.56 -10.89
C LEU A 435 19.98 10.74 -12.42
N VAL A 436 19.60 9.72 -13.18
CA VAL A 436 19.59 9.75 -14.66
C VAL A 436 18.25 9.32 -15.27
N GLU A 437 17.43 8.59 -14.53
CA GLU A 437 16.05 8.27 -14.94
C GLU A 437 15.12 8.26 -13.73
N VAL A 438 13.91 8.77 -13.93
CA VAL A 438 12.76 8.58 -13.03
C VAL A 438 11.56 8.15 -13.86
N VAL A 439 10.94 7.02 -13.50
CA VAL A 439 9.63 6.62 -14.01
C VAL A 439 8.62 6.68 -12.86
N SER A 440 7.73 7.68 -12.92
CA SER A 440 6.73 7.91 -11.89
C SER A 440 5.40 7.25 -12.23
N ILE A 441 4.85 6.51 -11.26
CA ILE A 441 3.62 5.75 -11.43
C ILE A 441 2.58 6.12 -10.39
N TYR A 442 1.45 6.68 -10.81
CA TYR A 442 0.31 7.01 -9.95
C TYR A 442 -1.00 7.07 -10.73
N ASN A 443 -2.12 6.87 -10.03
CA ASN A 443 -3.42 6.85 -10.69
C ASN A 443 -4.05 8.24 -10.75
N THR A 444 -3.81 8.97 -11.83
CA THR A 444 -4.40 10.29 -12.11
C THR A 444 -5.93 10.30 -12.02
N HIS A 445 -6.58 9.19 -12.40
CA HIS A 445 -8.03 9.08 -12.37
C HIS A 445 -8.59 8.98 -10.95
N ASP A 446 -7.89 8.28 -10.04
CA ASP A 446 -8.29 8.22 -8.63
C ASP A 446 -8.20 9.60 -7.98
N ILE A 447 -7.16 10.37 -8.29
CA ILE A 447 -7.07 11.77 -7.84
C ILE A 447 -8.25 12.59 -8.38
N ARG A 448 -8.60 12.43 -9.66
CA ARG A 448 -9.75 13.13 -10.26
C ARG A 448 -11.05 12.76 -9.57
N ASP A 449 -11.33 11.47 -9.37
CA ASP A 449 -12.54 10.96 -8.71
C ASP A 449 -12.68 11.49 -7.27
N GLN A 450 -11.57 11.71 -6.57
CA GLN A 450 -11.59 12.33 -5.23
C GLN A 450 -11.88 13.84 -5.27
N LEU A 451 -11.52 14.51 -6.36
CA LEU A 451 -11.67 15.97 -6.51
C LEU A 451 -13.01 16.40 -7.11
N THR A 452 -13.58 15.63 -8.04
CA THR A 452 -14.89 15.88 -8.65
C THR A 452 -16.02 15.26 -7.84
#